data_AF-A0A2V8VFJ3-F1
#
_entry.id   AF-A0A2V8VFJ3-F1
#
_cell.length_a   1.000
_cell.length_b   1.000
_cell.length_c   1.000
_cell.angle_alpha   90.00
_cell.angle_beta   90.00
_cell.angle_gamma   90.00
#
_symmetry.space_group_name_H-M   'P 1'
#
loop_
_entity.id
_entity.type
_entity.pdbx_description
1 polymer ?
#
loop_
_entity_poly.entity_id
_entity_poly.type
_entity_poly.pdbx_seq_one_letter_code
_entity_poly.pdbx_strand_id
1 'polypeptide(L)'
;MAFAVWMAGAGVCLLRWRNGTRQVAGLRRKAAPLEQADVAHVSGLVREAASELRLRRPVTVSIGDNGIVPMATGLLRPAVLLPREAALWSRERLYIVLLHELAHIRRRDCVTQALAELAGSLYWFNPLVWLAIRRLRIERERACDDLVLSAGNKASDYAAHLLALARPLESGALASASVAMASSSHLETRLRSILNPQLDRRALTRVAGVTALVIAACLVLPLAAMRPQTGDARTVSGAVFDAAGAVVPEAAVVLNNADTGQTQTTATGPDGQFSIGPLADGMYRLEVDARGFAPAIRRLKVDGQHQLRLDITVDLGDVQETVVVRGKGTPAKAPVRPRRVRVGGNVTPAKLIHQTHPEYPGSAKSRGVQGDVVLRAVISLDGSVGSMSPAGSPDPELAQAAINAVRQWRYEPALLNGQPIETATTITVNFQLEP
;
A
#
# COMPACT_ATOMS: atom_id res chain seq x y z
N MET A 1 13.18 -6.26 3.31
CA MET A 1 14.13 -5.13 3.28
C MET A 1 13.74 -4.00 4.26
N ALA A 2 12.52 -3.46 4.22
CA ALA A 2 12.10 -2.34 5.07
C ALA A 2 12.24 -2.60 6.59
N PHE A 3 11.89 -3.80 7.08
CA PHE A 3 12.04 -4.16 8.49
C PHE A 3 13.52 -4.15 8.95
N ALA A 4 14.45 -4.59 8.09
CA ALA A 4 15.87 -4.59 8.42
C ALA A 4 16.44 -3.16 8.53
N VAL A 5 16.03 -2.26 7.63
CA VAL A 5 16.39 -0.83 7.69
C VAL A 5 15.83 -0.19 8.96
N TRP A 6 14.58 -0.49 9.31
CA TRP A 6 13.96 -0.01 10.54
C TRP A 6 14.74 -0.47 11.78
N MET A 7 15.04 -1.77 11.87
CA MET A 7 15.82 -2.37 12.97
C MET A 7 17.21 -1.74 13.09
N ALA A 8 17.90 -1.51 11.97
CA ALA A 8 19.21 -0.89 11.96
C ALA A 8 19.17 0.55 12.51
N GLY A 9 18.22 1.37 12.04
CA GLY A 9 18.06 2.75 12.51
C GLY A 9 17.68 2.84 13.99
N ALA A 10 16.75 1.98 14.44
CA ALA A 10 16.39 1.87 15.85
C ALA A 10 17.59 1.43 16.70
N GLY A 11 18.37 0.46 16.22
CA GLY A 11 19.59 -0.04 16.85
C GLY A 11 20.64 1.06 17.05
N VAL A 12 20.91 1.89 16.03
CA VAL A 12 21.85 3.02 16.12
C VAL A 12 21.39 4.03 17.18
N CYS A 13 20.10 4.38 17.20
CA CYS A 13 19.56 5.32 18.18
C CYS A 13 19.65 4.77 19.62
N LEU A 14 19.29 3.50 19.81
CA LEU A 14 19.40 2.82 21.11
C LEU A 14 20.85 2.72 21.58
N LEU A 15 21.79 2.42 20.68
CA LEU A 15 23.22 2.36 21.01
C LEU A 15 23.73 3.73 21.46
N ARG A 16 23.35 4.81 20.77
CA ARG A 16 23.70 6.18 21.15
C ARG A 16 23.16 6.53 22.54
N TRP A 17 21.89 6.22 22.82
CA TRP A 17 21.28 6.43 24.13
C TRP A 17 21.94 5.58 25.24
N ARG A 18 22.22 4.30 24.95
CA ARG A 18 22.94 3.39 25.86
C ARG A 18 24.34 3.89 26.18
N ASN A 19 25.05 4.44 25.21
CA ASN A 19 26.39 4.98 25.42
C ASN A 19 26.36 6.23 26.30
N GLY A 20 25.40 7.15 26.08
CA GLY A 20 25.21 8.31 26.94
C GLY A 20 24.87 7.94 28.39
N THR A 21 23.96 6.98 28.59
CA THR A 21 23.63 6.49 29.95
C THR A 21 24.81 5.80 30.63
N ARG A 22 25.63 5.05 29.88
CA ARG A 22 26.89 4.47 30.39
C ARG A 22 27.91 5.52 30.77
N GLN A 23 28.04 6.60 29.98
CA GLN A 23 28.95 7.71 30.29
C GLN A 23 28.57 8.37 31.62
N VAL A 24 27.29 8.71 31.81
CA VAL A 24 26.79 9.28 33.07
C VAL A 24 26.95 8.30 34.23
N ALA A 25 26.68 7.01 34.02
CA ALA A 25 26.93 5.99 35.04
C ALA A 25 28.42 5.87 35.38
N GLY A 26 29.31 6.05 34.41
CA GLY A 26 30.76 6.11 34.60
C GLY A 26 31.17 7.31 35.46
N LEU A 27 30.64 8.50 35.17
CA LEU A 27 30.85 9.70 35.99
C LEU A 27 30.37 9.48 37.43
N ARG A 28 29.18 8.90 37.61
CA ARG A 28 28.65 8.57 38.93
C ARG A 28 29.53 7.56 39.69
N ARG A 29 30.13 6.59 39.01
CA ARG A 29 31.04 5.60 39.64
C ARG A 29 32.37 6.22 40.05
N LYS A 30 32.86 7.20 39.29
CA LYS A 30 34.09 7.95 39.58
C LYS A 30 33.89 9.03 40.65
N ALA A 31 32.66 9.51 40.81
CA ALA A 31 32.29 10.48 41.82
C ALA A 31 32.64 9.96 43.22
N ALA A 32 33.35 10.79 43.98
CA ALA A 32 33.72 10.47 45.34
C ALA A 32 32.51 10.66 46.28
N PRO A 33 32.41 9.84 47.36
CA PRO A 33 31.56 10.19 48.48
C PRO A 33 32.00 11.54 49.05
N LEU A 34 31.04 12.29 49.60
CA LEU A 34 31.30 13.58 50.25
C LEU A 34 32.35 13.44 51.36
N GLU A 35 33.27 14.40 51.47
CA GLU A 35 34.21 14.48 52.60
C GLU A 35 33.47 14.77 53.91
N GLN A 36 33.98 14.28 55.04
CA GLN A 36 33.26 14.28 56.33
C GLN A 36 32.79 15.66 56.79
N ALA A 37 33.54 16.73 56.46
CA ALA A 37 33.16 18.12 56.75
C ALA A 37 32.03 18.64 55.85
N ASP A 38 32.05 18.29 54.56
CA ASP A 38 31.05 18.69 53.57
C ASP A 38 29.75 17.86 53.70
N VAL A 39 29.86 16.62 54.17
CA VAL A 39 28.71 15.71 54.38
C VAL A 39 27.65 16.38 55.25
N ALA A 40 28.02 16.99 56.37
CA ALA A 40 27.05 17.54 57.31
C ALA A 40 26.29 18.74 56.71
N HIS A 41 27.03 19.66 56.06
CA HIS A 41 26.46 20.86 55.43
C HIS A 41 25.55 20.49 54.25
N VAL A 42 26.07 19.72 53.29
CA VAL A 42 25.34 19.32 52.07
C VAL A 42 24.15 18.44 52.43
N SER A 43 24.32 17.44 53.31
CA SER A 43 23.21 16.56 53.70
C SER A 43 22.13 17.26 54.52
N GLY A 44 22.47 18.34 55.23
CA GLY A 44 21.49 19.22 55.87
C GLY A 44 20.60 19.90 54.84
N LEU A 45 21.20 20.57 53.86
CA LEU A 45 20.48 21.27 52.80
C LEU A 45 19.69 20.33 51.88
N VAL A 46 20.23 19.14 51.59
CA VAL A 46 19.50 18.11 50.83
C VAL A 46 18.23 17.69 51.57
N ARG A 47 18.30 17.50 52.89
CA ARG A 47 17.11 17.15 53.69
C ARG A 47 16.10 18.29 53.74
N GLU A 48 16.58 19.53 53.88
CA GLU A 48 15.75 20.74 53.85
C GLU A 48 15.00 20.86 52.52
N ALA A 49 15.72 20.84 51.41
CA ALA A 49 15.13 20.92 50.06
C ALA A 49 14.25 19.69 49.73
N ALA A 50 14.61 18.49 50.18
CA ALA A 50 13.79 17.30 50.01
C ALA A 50 12.47 17.37 50.80
N SER A 51 12.50 17.93 52.01
CA SER A 51 11.31 18.18 52.82
C SER A 51 10.38 19.18 52.13
N GLU A 52 10.94 20.29 51.63
CA GLU A 52 10.20 21.33 50.91
C GLU A 52 9.45 20.76 49.69
N LEU A 53 10.13 19.92 48.90
CA LEU A 53 9.54 19.25 47.73
C LEU A 53 8.71 17.99 48.07
N ARG A 54 8.56 17.67 49.36
CA ARG A 54 7.85 16.49 49.88
C ARG A 54 8.33 15.19 49.22
N LEU A 55 9.64 15.06 49.05
CA LEU A 55 10.29 13.89 48.48
C LEU A 55 10.21 12.71 49.45
N ARG A 56 9.61 11.60 48.98
CA ARG A 56 9.44 10.37 49.76
C ARG A 56 10.57 9.35 49.58
N ARG A 57 11.46 9.58 48.61
CA ARG A 57 12.51 8.62 48.23
C ARG A 57 13.86 9.13 48.73
N PRO A 58 14.73 8.26 49.26
CA PRO A 58 16.09 8.66 49.60
C PRO A 58 16.85 9.02 48.33
N VAL A 59 17.64 10.08 48.40
CA VAL A 59 18.49 10.57 47.31
C VAL A 59 19.94 10.50 47.75
N THR A 60 20.79 9.90 46.92
CA THR A 60 22.23 9.90 47.15
C THR A 60 22.84 11.16 46.56
N VAL A 61 23.70 11.85 47.29
CA VAL A 61 24.45 12.99 46.75
C VAL A 61 25.93 12.64 46.70
N SER A 62 26.59 13.00 45.61
CA SER A 62 28.01 12.69 45.38
C SER A 62 28.69 13.87 44.68
N ILE A 63 29.99 14.02 44.91
CA ILE A 63 30.80 15.06 44.29
C ILE A 63 31.58 14.46 43.12
N GLY A 64 31.43 15.05 41.94
CA GLY A 64 32.17 14.71 40.74
C GLY A 64 33.46 15.52 40.57
N ASP A 65 34.22 15.18 39.53
CA ASP A 65 35.42 15.91 39.12
C ASP A 65 35.10 17.26 38.46
N ASN A 66 36.14 18.08 38.24
CA ASN A 66 36.01 19.41 37.65
C ASN A 66 35.38 19.37 36.25
N GLY A 67 34.54 20.36 35.94
CA GLY A 67 33.83 20.49 34.66
C GLY A 67 32.47 19.78 34.60
N ILE A 68 32.01 19.18 35.70
CA ILE A 68 30.67 18.62 35.82
C ILE A 68 29.69 19.71 36.26
N VAL A 69 28.58 19.83 35.54
CA VAL A 69 27.44 20.69 35.94
C VAL A 69 26.57 19.91 36.92
N PRO A 70 25.93 20.56 37.93
CA PRO A 70 24.93 19.90 38.77
C PRO A 70 23.94 19.13 37.91
N MET A 71 23.68 17.87 38.29
CA MET A 71 22.73 17.04 37.56
C MET A 71 22.06 15.98 38.44
N ALA A 72 20.76 15.85 38.27
CA ALA A 72 19.96 14.72 38.72
C ALA A 72 20.13 13.52 37.77
N THR A 73 20.45 12.35 38.33
CA THR A 73 20.71 11.13 37.58
C THR A 73 20.15 9.89 38.28
N GLY A 74 20.04 8.78 37.53
CA GLY A 74 19.61 7.48 38.03
C GLY A 74 18.11 7.21 37.86
N LEU A 75 17.80 6.13 37.14
CA LEU A 75 16.42 5.73 36.83
C LEU A 75 15.71 5.09 38.03
N LEU A 76 16.34 4.10 38.66
CA LEU A 76 15.80 3.36 39.80
C LEU A 76 16.35 3.86 41.14
N ARG A 77 17.61 4.31 41.15
CA ARG A 77 18.32 4.83 42.33
C ARG A 77 18.71 6.28 42.07
N PRO A 78 17.83 7.24 42.41
CA PRO A 78 18.06 8.65 42.13
C PRO A 78 19.27 9.17 42.90
N ALA A 79 20.08 9.96 42.23
CA ALA A 79 21.26 10.59 42.79
C ALA A 79 21.42 12.00 42.22
N VAL A 80 22.01 12.89 43.01
CA VAL A 80 22.44 14.22 42.57
C VAL A 80 23.97 14.21 42.51
N LEU A 81 24.51 14.55 41.34
CA LEU A 81 25.93 14.74 41.15
C LEU A 81 26.23 16.23 41.17
N LEU A 82 27.09 16.65 42.08
CA LEU A 82 27.51 18.04 42.24
C LEU A 82 28.94 18.24 41.74
N PRO A 83 29.28 19.43 41.20
CA PRO A 83 30.67 19.81 40.95
C PRO A 83 31.49 19.81 42.24
N ARG A 84 32.81 19.66 42.13
CA ARG A 84 33.74 19.82 43.27
C ARG A 84 33.63 21.20 43.91
N GLU A 85 33.40 22.22 43.09
CA GLU A 85 33.23 23.61 43.51
C GLU A 85 31.95 23.84 44.33
N ALA A 86 31.00 22.89 44.34
CA ALA A 86 29.76 23.02 45.10
C ALA A 86 29.99 23.09 46.62
N ALA A 87 31.08 22.49 47.11
CA ALA A 87 31.48 22.59 48.52
C ALA A 87 31.81 24.04 48.93
N LEU A 88 32.21 24.90 47.98
CA LEU A 88 32.59 26.29 48.20
C LEU A 88 31.43 27.28 47.99
N TRP A 89 30.26 26.79 47.60
CA TRP A 89 29.13 27.68 47.33
C TRP A 89 28.50 28.21 48.61
N SER A 90 27.93 29.42 48.51
CA SER A 90 27.10 29.94 49.59
C SER A 90 25.92 29.00 49.86
N ARG A 91 25.45 28.97 51.11
CA ARG A 91 24.29 28.17 51.52
C ARG A 91 23.10 28.38 50.59
N GLU A 92 22.78 29.63 50.26
CA GLU A 92 21.67 30.02 49.39
C GLU A 92 21.80 29.45 47.98
N ARG A 93 22.99 29.59 47.38
CA ARG A 93 23.26 29.07 46.03
C ARG A 93 23.13 27.55 46.01
N LEU A 94 23.76 26.87 46.97
CA LEU A 94 23.72 25.42 47.06
C LEU A 94 22.29 24.92 47.29
N TYR A 95 21.54 25.57 48.18
CA TYR A 95 20.15 25.24 48.46
C TYR A 95 19.27 25.35 47.21
N ILE A 96 19.36 26.45 46.46
CA ILE A 96 18.55 26.69 45.26
C ILE A 96 18.90 25.69 44.15
N VAL A 97 20.18 25.36 43.97
CA VAL A 97 20.61 24.33 43.00
C VAL A 97 20.10 22.96 43.42
N LEU A 98 20.25 22.59 44.69
CA LEU A 98 19.73 21.33 45.21
C LEU A 98 18.22 21.23 45.03
N LEU A 99 17.49 22.32 45.29
CA LEU A 99 16.04 22.37 45.10
C LEU A 99 15.67 22.12 43.63
N HIS A 100 16.41 22.70 42.67
CA HIS A 100 16.22 22.43 41.24
C HIS A 100 16.50 20.97 40.87
N GLU A 101 17.65 20.43 41.29
CA GLU A 101 18.02 19.04 40.95
C GLU A 101 17.09 18.01 41.62
N LEU A 102 16.66 18.28 42.85
CA LEU A 102 15.68 17.46 43.55
C LEU A 102 14.29 17.55 42.90
N ALA A 103 13.93 18.67 42.27
CA ALA A 103 12.69 18.80 41.50
C ALA A 103 12.66 17.81 40.31
N HIS A 104 13.78 17.62 39.60
CA HIS A 104 13.89 16.59 38.56
C HIS A 104 13.63 15.18 39.11
N ILE A 105 14.16 14.86 40.29
CA ILE A 105 13.94 13.57 40.96
C ILE A 105 12.48 13.41 41.37
N ARG A 106 11.88 14.45 41.95
CA ARG A 106 10.48 14.48 42.38
C ARG A 106 9.51 14.25 41.23
N ARG A 107 9.83 14.80 40.05
CA ARG A 107 9.06 14.66 38.80
C ARG A 107 9.41 13.38 38.00
N ARG A 108 10.42 12.62 38.43
CA ARG A 108 10.93 11.41 37.77
C ARG A 108 11.38 11.67 36.34
N ASP A 109 12.06 12.78 36.13
CA ASP A 109 12.42 13.24 34.78
C ASP A 109 13.39 12.29 34.04
N CYS A 110 14.23 11.54 34.77
CA CYS A 110 15.04 10.49 34.15
C CYS A 110 14.17 9.40 33.49
N VAL A 111 13.00 9.09 34.04
CA VAL A 111 12.08 8.07 33.51
C VAL A 111 11.37 8.59 32.27
N THR A 112 10.83 9.81 32.33
CA THR A 112 10.17 10.42 31.16
C THR A 112 11.16 10.63 30.02
N GLN A 113 12.41 11.03 30.33
CA GLN A 113 13.50 11.13 29.37
C GLN A 113 13.86 9.78 28.75
N ALA A 114 13.93 8.70 29.54
CA ALA A 114 14.19 7.35 29.03
C ALA A 114 13.08 6.88 28.07
N LEU A 115 11.81 7.07 28.44
CA LEU A 115 10.67 6.73 27.59
C LEU A 115 10.68 7.54 26.28
N ALA A 116 11.03 8.82 26.36
CA ALA A 116 11.13 9.69 25.19
C ALA A 116 12.26 9.23 24.22
N GLU A 117 13.43 8.85 24.73
CA GLU A 117 14.53 8.33 23.90
C GLU A 117 14.21 6.94 23.31
N LEU A 118 13.47 6.09 24.04
CA LEU A 118 12.96 4.81 23.51
C LEU A 118 11.97 5.05 22.36
N ALA A 119 11.00 5.95 22.56
CA ALA A 119 10.06 6.34 21.51
C ALA A 119 10.79 6.94 20.31
N GLY A 120 11.75 7.85 20.54
CA GLY A 120 12.59 8.42 19.48
C GLY A 120 13.40 7.38 18.72
N SER A 121 13.81 6.29 19.38
CA SER A 121 14.52 5.19 18.72
C SER A 121 13.59 4.33 17.86
N LEU A 122 12.36 4.04 18.32
CA LEU A 122 11.37 3.28 17.55
C LEU A 122 10.86 4.08 16.33
N TYR A 123 10.74 5.40 16.48
CA TYR A 123 10.26 6.33 15.46
C TYR A 123 11.38 7.24 14.95
N TRP A 124 12.59 6.73 14.81
CA TRP A 124 13.78 7.52 14.46
C TRP A 124 13.64 8.30 13.15
N PHE A 125 12.81 7.79 12.23
CA PHE A 125 12.53 8.41 10.93
C PHE A 125 11.46 9.51 11.01
N ASN A 126 10.75 9.66 12.14
CA ASN A 126 9.65 10.61 12.27
C ASN A 126 10.11 11.96 12.88
N PRO A 127 10.14 13.06 12.11
CA PRO A 127 10.60 14.36 12.59
C PRO A 127 9.70 14.95 13.71
N LEU A 128 8.40 14.62 13.72
CA LEU A 128 7.48 15.12 14.74
C LEU A 128 7.79 14.53 16.12
N VAL A 129 8.27 13.28 16.16
CA VAL A 129 8.72 12.66 17.41
C VAL A 129 9.95 13.39 17.96
N TRP A 130 10.92 13.73 17.11
CA TRP A 130 12.08 14.52 17.54
C TRP A 130 11.71 15.92 18.02
N LEU A 131 10.75 16.58 17.36
CA LEU A 131 10.21 17.86 17.81
C LEU A 131 9.51 17.73 19.17
N ALA A 132 8.71 16.68 19.36
CA ALA A 132 8.04 16.40 20.63
C ALA A 132 9.05 16.14 21.76
N ILE A 133 10.11 15.37 21.52
CA ILE A 133 11.19 15.14 22.50
C ILE A 133 11.91 16.46 22.81
N ARG A 134 12.16 17.32 21.80
CA ARG A 134 12.76 18.64 22.04
C ARG A 134 11.86 19.53 22.91
N ARG A 135 10.55 19.54 22.64
CA ARG A 135 9.57 20.28 23.46
C ARG A 135 9.47 19.73 24.88
N LEU A 136 9.46 18.40 25.04
CA LEU A 136 9.48 17.75 26.34
C LEU A 136 10.68 18.19 27.19
N ARG A 137 11.88 18.30 26.60
CA ARG A 137 13.07 18.80 27.30
C ARG A 137 12.91 20.24 27.79
N ILE A 138 12.26 21.12 27.01
CA ILE A 138 12.01 22.52 27.39
C ILE A 138 10.99 22.58 28.54
N GLU A 139 9.87 21.87 28.41
CA GLU A 139 8.82 21.85 29.45
C GLU A 139 9.31 21.20 30.74
N ARG A 140 10.26 20.26 30.65
CA ARG A 140 10.92 19.67 31.81
C ARG A 140 11.64 20.72 32.66
N GLU A 141 12.45 21.57 32.04
CA GLU A 141 13.19 22.61 32.76
C GLU A 141 12.21 23.64 33.36
N ARG A 142 11.22 24.10 32.59
CA ARG A 142 10.19 25.05 33.05
C ARG A 142 9.43 24.52 34.27
N ALA A 143 9.00 23.26 34.23
CA ALA A 143 8.28 22.66 35.33
C ALA A 143 9.15 22.47 36.60
N CYS A 144 10.47 22.37 36.46
CA CYS A 144 11.38 22.37 37.62
C CYS A 144 11.58 23.80 38.15
N ASP A 145 11.76 24.78 37.26
CA ASP A 145 11.83 26.20 37.60
C ASP A 145 10.56 26.63 38.37
N ASP A 146 9.37 26.21 37.93
CA ASP A 146 8.09 26.49 38.61
C ASP A 146 7.99 25.83 39.99
N LEU A 147 8.59 24.64 40.19
CA LEU A 147 8.67 24.02 41.51
C LEU A 147 9.57 24.80 42.47
N VAL A 148 10.70 25.32 41.98
CA VAL A 148 11.59 26.17 42.78
C VAL A 148 10.89 27.47 43.19
N LEU A 149 10.16 28.10 42.26
CA LEU A 149 9.42 29.33 42.54
C LEU A 149 8.21 29.12 43.45
N SER A 150 7.47 28.01 43.28
CA SER A 150 6.33 27.68 44.14
C SER A 150 6.73 27.26 45.56
N ALA A 151 8.00 26.90 45.79
CA ALA A 151 8.61 26.73 47.11
C ALA A 151 8.96 28.08 47.80
N GLY A 152 8.54 29.22 47.23
CA GLY A 152 8.67 30.55 47.86
C GLY A 152 9.95 31.32 47.55
N ASN A 153 10.81 30.81 46.66
CA ASN A 153 12.04 31.50 46.27
C ASN A 153 11.74 32.69 45.35
N LYS A 154 12.41 33.83 45.56
CA LYS A 154 12.30 35.00 44.69
C LYS A 154 12.87 34.69 43.30
N ALA A 155 12.13 35.05 42.26
CA ALA A 155 12.53 34.83 40.87
C ALA A 155 13.85 35.52 40.50
N SER A 156 14.11 36.72 41.04
CA SER A 156 15.36 37.47 40.84
C SER A 156 16.58 36.73 41.40
N ASP A 157 16.45 36.22 42.62
CA ASP A 157 17.56 35.62 43.37
C ASP A 157 17.91 34.27 42.73
N TYR A 158 16.89 33.51 42.37
CA TYR A 158 17.05 32.28 41.60
C TYR A 158 17.73 32.52 40.24
N ALA A 159 17.25 33.49 39.46
CA ALA A 159 17.84 33.87 38.17
C ALA A 159 19.32 34.27 38.31
N ALA A 160 19.67 35.03 39.35
CA ALA A 160 21.04 35.43 39.62
C ALA A 160 21.95 34.23 39.92
N HIS A 161 21.46 33.25 40.70
CA HIS A 161 22.20 32.02 40.97
C HIS A 161 22.38 31.16 39.72
N LEU A 162 21.36 31.01 38.87
CA LEU A 162 21.48 30.29 37.59
C LEU A 162 22.50 30.95 36.65
N LEU A 163 22.47 32.28 36.56
CA LEU A 163 23.42 33.03 35.74
C LEU A 163 24.86 32.88 36.25
N ALA A 164 25.06 32.87 37.57
CA ALA A 164 26.37 32.66 38.18
C ALA A 164 26.95 31.26 37.89
N LEU A 165 26.10 30.24 37.72
CA LEU A 165 26.52 28.88 37.37
C LEU A 165 26.85 28.72 35.88
N ALA A 166 26.25 29.53 35.03
CA ALA A 166 26.48 29.47 33.59
C ALA A 166 27.78 30.17 33.14
N ARG A 167 28.19 31.24 33.84
CA ARG A 167 29.38 32.05 33.49
C ARG A 167 30.68 31.25 33.34
N PRO A 168 31.04 30.31 34.25
CA PRO A 168 32.28 29.53 34.11
C PRO A 168 32.29 28.60 32.90
N LEU A 169 31.12 28.21 32.38
CA LEU A 169 30.97 27.26 31.28
C LEU A 169 31.16 27.91 29.90
N GLU A 170 30.92 29.22 29.78
CA GLU A 170 31.13 29.97 28.53
C GLU A 170 32.60 30.29 28.26
N SER A 171 33.45 30.30 29.30
CA SER A 171 34.88 30.63 29.19
C SER A 171 35.76 29.45 28.76
N GLY A 172 35.24 28.22 28.78
CA GLY A 172 35.94 26.98 28.39
C GLY A 172 35.67 26.62 26.93
N ALA A 173 36.26 27.36 25.99
CA ALA A 173 36.20 27.08 24.57
C ALA A 173 36.80 25.71 24.25
N LEU A 174 35.95 24.72 23.94
CA LEU A 174 36.12 23.56 23.04
C LEU A 174 35.02 22.47 23.22
N ALA A 175 33.82 22.83 23.67
CA ALA A 175 32.66 21.93 23.56
C ALA A 175 31.98 22.15 22.21
N SER A 176 32.36 21.36 21.20
CA SER A 176 31.72 21.17 19.88
C SER A 176 30.66 22.22 19.50
N ALA A 177 30.94 23.05 18.49
CA ALA A 177 30.16 24.22 18.06
C ALA A 177 28.62 24.01 17.86
N SER A 178 28.11 22.78 17.87
CA SER A 178 26.68 22.45 17.88
C SER A 178 26.03 22.44 19.28
N VAL A 179 26.80 22.34 20.37
CA VAL A 179 26.30 22.25 21.76
C VAL A 179 26.36 23.61 22.48
N ALA A 180 27.37 24.44 22.20
CA ALA A 180 27.53 25.75 22.85
C ALA A 180 26.45 26.78 22.46
N MET A 181 25.99 26.78 21.20
CA MET A 181 24.87 27.64 20.76
C MET A 181 23.51 27.19 21.33
N ALA A 182 23.41 25.93 21.77
CA ALA A 182 22.22 25.37 22.41
C ALA A 182 22.15 25.67 23.92
N SER A 183 23.25 26.00 24.60
CA SER A 183 23.22 26.27 26.05
C SER A 183 22.84 27.71 26.39
N SER A 184 23.35 28.71 25.66
CA SER A 184 23.07 30.13 25.93
C SER A 184 21.63 30.53 25.60
N SER A 185 21.12 30.08 24.45
CA SER A 185 19.72 30.32 24.03
C SER A 185 18.69 29.66 24.95
N HIS A 186 19.03 28.51 25.53
CA HIS A 186 18.19 27.82 26.51
C HIS A 186 18.18 28.53 27.86
N LEU A 187 19.32 29.02 28.35
CA LEU A 187 19.39 29.78 29.60
C LEU A 187 18.61 31.09 29.49
N GLU A 188 18.78 31.84 28.40
CA GLU A 188 18.03 33.08 28.17
C GLU A 188 16.51 32.83 28.18
N THR A 189 16.06 31.79 27.48
CA THR A 189 14.65 31.40 27.43
C THR A 189 14.12 31.07 28.84
N ARG A 190 14.91 30.37 29.66
CA ARG A 190 14.57 30.05 31.05
C ARG A 190 14.50 31.32 31.89
N LEU A 191 15.50 32.18 31.86
CA LEU A 191 15.52 33.43 32.62
C LEU A 191 14.34 34.34 32.28
N ARG A 192 14.03 34.50 30.98
CA ARG A 192 12.83 35.23 30.54
C ARG A 192 11.55 34.62 31.10
N SER A 193 11.46 33.28 31.14
CA SER A 193 10.28 32.61 31.72
C SER A 193 10.21 32.72 33.24
N ILE A 194 11.32 32.62 33.96
CA ILE A 194 11.41 32.74 35.43
C ILE A 194 11.01 34.15 35.87
N LEU A 195 11.49 35.17 35.15
CA LEU A 195 11.24 36.57 35.48
C LEU A 195 9.90 37.10 34.97
N ASN A 196 9.11 36.31 34.25
CA ASN A 196 7.79 36.71 33.80
C ASN A 196 6.72 36.45 34.88
N PRO A 197 6.12 37.50 35.50
CA PRO A 197 5.12 37.34 36.53
C PRO A 197 3.73 36.98 35.98
N GLN A 198 3.50 37.14 34.68
CA GLN A 198 2.19 36.91 34.04
C GLN A 198 1.93 35.43 33.72
N LEU A 199 2.95 34.56 33.86
CA LEU A 199 2.80 33.14 33.60
C LEU A 199 2.04 32.46 34.76
N ASP A 200 0.99 31.70 34.41
CA ASP A 200 0.35 30.81 35.37
C ASP A 200 1.26 29.59 35.61
N ARG A 201 1.75 29.46 36.84
CA ARG A 201 2.67 28.40 37.27
C ARG A 201 1.97 27.30 38.07
N ARG A 202 0.63 27.33 38.12
CA ARG A 202 -0.15 26.33 38.86
C ARG A 202 0.02 24.96 38.23
N ALA A 203 0.20 23.93 39.06
CA ALA A 203 0.20 22.56 38.60
C ALA A 203 -1.14 22.18 37.97
N LEU A 204 -1.11 21.37 36.92
CA LEU A 204 -2.32 20.85 36.29
C LEU A 204 -3.19 20.12 37.32
N THR A 205 -4.48 20.44 37.37
CA THR A 205 -5.40 19.72 38.25
C THR A 205 -5.56 18.29 37.78
N ARG A 206 -5.87 17.36 38.70
CA ARG A 206 -6.13 15.95 38.33
C ARG A 206 -7.25 15.84 37.29
N VAL A 207 -8.28 16.68 37.42
CA VAL A 207 -9.40 16.73 36.46
C VAL A 207 -8.90 17.11 35.08
N ALA A 208 -8.15 18.23 34.95
CA ALA A 208 -7.60 18.64 33.66
C ALA A 208 -6.68 17.58 33.04
N GLY A 209 -5.88 16.89 33.86
CA GLY A 209 -5.03 15.79 33.40
C GLY A 209 -5.81 14.59 32.87
N VAL A 210 -6.87 14.17 33.57
CA VAL A 210 -7.76 13.08 33.10
C VAL A 210 -8.50 13.51 31.83
N THR A 211 -9.02 14.73 31.77
CA THR A 211 -9.70 15.23 30.57
C THR A 211 -8.78 15.23 29.35
N ALA A 212 -7.54 15.71 29.50
CA ALA A 212 -6.55 15.69 28.43
C ALA A 212 -6.23 14.25 27.97
N LEU A 213 -6.10 13.30 28.91
CA LEU A 213 -5.88 11.88 28.61
C LEU A 213 -7.07 11.28 27.83
N VAL A 214 -8.30 11.57 28.25
CA VAL A 214 -9.53 11.10 27.58
C VAL A 214 -9.59 11.65 26.16
N ILE A 215 -9.35 12.96 25.97
CA ILE A 215 -9.30 13.57 24.64
C ILE A 215 -8.23 12.89 23.76
N ALA A 216 -7.04 12.67 24.29
CA ALA A 216 -5.97 11.99 23.56
C ALA A 216 -6.37 10.54 23.18
N ALA A 217 -6.99 9.79 24.11
CA ALA A 217 -7.47 8.44 23.84
C ALA A 217 -8.58 8.43 22.78
N CYS A 218 -9.53 9.36 22.86
CA CYS A 218 -10.61 9.51 21.87
C CYS A 218 -10.09 9.89 20.48
N LEU A 219 -8.92 10.53 20.36
CA LEU A 219 -8.29 10.82 19.07
C LEU A 219 -7.49 9.62 18.55
N VAL A 220 -6.72 8.95 19.41
CA VAL A 220 -5.79 7.88 19.01
C VAL A 220 -6.49 6.56 18.77
N LEU A 221 -7.46 6.18 19.60
CA LEU A 221 -8.13 4.87 19.51
C LEU A 221 -8.90 4.68 18.20
N PRO A 222 -9.69 5.67 17.70
CA PRO A 222 -10.34 5.54 16.41
C PRO A 222 -9.34 5.41 15.26
N LEU A 223 -8.25 6.20 15.29
CA LEU A 223 -7.18 6.13 14.28
C LEU A 223 -6.48 4.77 14.29
N ALA A 224 -6.27 4.17 15.47
CA ALA A 224 -5.71 2.83 15.59
C ALA A 224 -6.70 1.73 15.16
N ALA A 225 -8.00 1.99 15.30
CA ALA A 225 -9.08 1.10 14.87
C ALA A 225 -9.43 1.25 13.37
N MET A 226 -8.96 2.32 12.71
CA MET A 226 -9.05 2.46 11.27
C MET A 226 -8.22 1.35 10.63
N ARG A 227 -8.90 0.27 10.25
CA ARG A 227 -8.33 -0.68 9.31
C ARG A 227 -8.31 0.03 7.96
N PRO A 228 -7.18 0.03 7.23
CA PRO A 228 -7.24 0.38 5.83
C PRO A 228 -8.30 -0.52 5.20
N GLN A 229 -9.39 0.06 4.71
CA GLN A 229 -10.27 -0.64 3.79
C GLN A 229 -9.42 -0.88 2.55
N THR A 230 -8.69 -2.00 2.53
CA THR A 230 -8.52 -2.74 1.30
C THR A 230 -9.95 -3.01 0.86
N GLY A 231 -10.49 -2.15 0.00
CA GLY A 231 -11.82 -2.37 -0.56
C GLY A 231 -11.84 -3.81 -0.99
N ASP A 232 -12.78 -4.59 -0.45
CA ASP A 232 -12.98 -5.98 -0.78
C ASP A 232 -13.03 -6.06 -2.30
N ALA A 233 -11.89 -6.39 -2.91
CA ALA A 233 -11.73 -6.36 -4.33
C ALA A 233 -12.52 -7.55 -4.81
N ARG A 234 -13.81 -7.31 -5.11
CA ARG A 234 -14.68 -8.32 -5.67
C ARG A 234 -14.04 -8.76 -6.96
N THR A 235 -13.66 -10.02 -7.01
CA THR A 235 -12.97 -10.61 -8.14
C THR A 235 -13.82 -11.71 -8.73
N VAL A 236 -13.89 -11.73 -10.05
CA VAL A 236 -14.39 -12.89 -10.80
C VAL A 236 -13.16 -13.65 -11.27
N SER A 237 -13.05 -14.91 -10.90
CA SER A 237 -11.93 -15.78 -11.26
C SER A 237 -12.43 -17.11 -11.80
N GLY A 238 -11.59 -17.86 -12.50
CA GLY A 238 -11.98 -19.16 -13.04
C GLY A 238 -10.95 -19.70 -14.02
N ALA A 239 -11.27 -20.82 -14.64
CA ALA A 239 -10.47 -21.41 -15.71
C ALA A 239 -11.28 -21.60 -17.00
N VAL A 240 -10.61 -21.49 -18.15
CA VAL A 240 -11.20 -21.75 -19.46
C VAL A 240 -10.76 -23.11 -19.97
N PHE A 241 -11.73 -23.93 -20.38
CA PHE A 241 -11.55 -25.28 -20.91
C PHE A 241 -12.16 -25.41 -22.31
N ASP A 242 -11.70 -26.38 -23.09
CA ASP A 242 -12.39 -26.82 -24.31
C ASP A 242 -13.43 -27.93 -24.01
N ALA A 243 -14.19 -28.33 -25.01
CA ALA A 243 -15.18 -29.41 -24.90
C ALA A 243 -14.58 -30.79 -24.53
N ALA A 244 -13.26 -30.98 -24.70
CA ALA A 244 -12.54 -32.18 -24.31
C ALA A 244 -11.97 -32.09 -22.87
N GLY A 245 -12.13 -30.95 -22.20
CA GLY A 245 -11.63 -30.70 -20.85
C GLY A 245 -10.17 -30.24 -20.78
N ALA A 246 -9.53 -29.91 -21.90
CA ALA A 246 -8.19 -29.33 -21.92
C ALA A 246 -8.25 -27.83 -21.62
N VAL A 247 -7.21 -27.29 -20.97
CA VAL A 247 -7.11 -25.86 -20.65
C VAL A 247 -6.84 -25.02 -21.90
N VAL A 248 -7.44 -23.84 -21.97
CA VAL A 248 -7.26 -22.90 -23.09
C VAL A 248 -6.43 -21.69 -22.62
N PRO A 249 -5.11 -21.67 -22.90
CA PRO A 249 -4.25 -20.54 -22.57
C PRO A 249 -4.46 -19.37 -23.54
N GLU A 250 -4.07 -18.16 -23.12
CA GLU A 250 -4.13 -16.92 -23.92
C GLU A 250 -5.53 -16.55 -24.45
N ALA A 251 -6.59 -17.08 -23.86
CA ALA A 251 -7.97 -16.71 -24.17
C ALA A 251 -8.25 -15.30 -23.61
N ALA A 252 -8.75 -14.40 -24.45
CA ALA A 252 -9.14 -13.06 -24.03
C ALA A 252 -10.48 -13.14 -23.26
N VAL A 253 -10.45 -12.76 -21.99
CA VAL A 253 -11.63 -12.70 -21.10
C VAL A 253 -12.01 -11.24 -20.90
N VAL A 254 -13.14 -10.86 -21.47
CA VAL A 254 -13.69 -9.50 -21.45
C VAL A 254 -14.91 -9.48 -20.54
N LEU A 255 -14.91 -8.61 -19.53
CA LEU A 255 -15.99 -8.44 -18.58
C LEU A 255 -16.59 -7.04 -18.70
N ASN A 256 -17.82 -6.95 -19.18
CA ASN A 256 -18.55 -5.70 -19.37
C ASN A 256 -19.64 -5.54 -18.30
N ASN A 257 -19.61 -4.44 -17.56
CA ASN A 257 -20.66 -4.07 -16.62
C ASN A 257 -21.87 -3.52 -17.39
N ALA A 258 -23.01 -4.22 -17.32
CA ALA A 258 -24.23 -3.86 -18.04
C ALA A 258 -24.87 -2.54 -17.57
N ASP A 259 -24.58 -2.11 -16.34
CA ASP A 259 -25.16 -0.92 -15.72
C ASP A 259 -24.33 0.35 -16.03
N THR A 260 -22.99 0.22 -16.11
CA THR A 260 -22.08 1.36 -16.33
C THR A 260 -21.43 1.38 -17.72
N GLY A 261 -21.47 0.28 -18.46
CA GLY A 261 -20.75 0.09 -19.73
C GLY A 261 -19.23 -0.06 -19.58
N GLN A 262 -18.71 -0.08 -18.35
CA GLN A 262 -17.27 -0.27 -18.13
C GLN A 262 -16.85 -1.68 -18.50
N THR A 263 -15.77 -1.79 -19.28
CA THR A 263 -15.22 -3.06 -19.71
C THR A 263 -13.84 -3.26 -19.10
N GLN A 264 -13.59 -4.43 -18.53
CA GLN A 264 -12.28 -4.89 -18.08
C GLN A 264 -11.89 -6.14 -18.86
N THR A 265 -10.65 -6.21 -19.31
CA THR A 265 -10.15 -7.33 -20.10
C THR A 265 -8.92 -7.94 -19.43
N THR A 266 -8.86 -9.25 -19.39
CA THR A 266 -7.68 -10.02 -19.00
C THR A 266 -7.47 -11.17 -20.00
N ALA A 267 -6.36 -11.87 -19.91
CA ALA A 267 -6.13 -13.09 -20.68
C ALA A 267 -5.91 -14.27 -19.74
N THR A 268 -6.26 -15.48 -20.17
CA THR A 268 -5.94 -16.69 -19.39
C THR A 268 -4.45 -16.96 -19.37
N GLY A 269 -3.95 -17.42 -18.22
CA GLY A 269 -2.57 -17.86 -18.05
C GLY A 269 -2.28 -19.20 -18.73
N PRO A 270 -1.04 -19.71 -18.61
CA PRO A 270 -0.63 -21.01 -19.17
C PRO A 270 -1.43 -22.22 -18.64
N ASP A 271 -2.04 -22.07 -17.46
CA ASP A 271 -2.90 -23.04 -16.79
C ASP A 271 -4.39 -22.82 -17.07
N GLY A 272 -4.73 -21.92 -18.01
CA GLY A 272 -6.10 -21.57 -18.38
C GLY A 272 -6.82 -20.67 -17.36
N GLN A 273 -6.15 -20.21 -16.29
CA GLN A 273 -6.79 -19.43 -15.23
C GLN A 273 -6.86 -17.93 -15.55
N PHE A 274 -7.91 -17.26 -15.07
CA PHE A 274 -8.09 -15.82 -15.15
C PHE A 274 -8.61 -15.24 -13.82
N SER A 275 -8.37 -13.94 -13.62
CA SER A 275 -8.95 -13.16 -12.52
C SER A 275 -9.17 -11.71 -12.96
N ILE A 276 -10.36 -11.17 -12.70
CA ILE A 276 -10.76 -9.80 -13.03
C ILE A 276 -11.34 -9.14 -11.78
N GLY A 277 -10.76 -8.01 -11.38
CA GLY A 277 -11.26 -7.14 -10.34
C GLY A 277 -10.30 -5.99 -10.03
N PRO A 278 -10.66 -5.05 -9.15
CA PRO A 278 -11.90 -4.99 -8.36
C PRO A 278 -13.17 -4.66 -9.17
N LEU A 279 -14.30 -5.21 -8.75
CA LEU A 279 -15.63 -5.02 -9.37
C LEU A 279 -16.64 -4.37 -8.42
N ALA A 280 -17.58 -3.61 -8.98
CA ALA A 280 -18.72 -3.07 -8.27
C ALA A 280 -19.87 -4.10 -8.23
N ASP A 281 -20.87 -3.87 -7.38
CA ASP A 281 -22.09 -4.66 -7.45
C ASP A 281 -22.84 -4.30 -8.74
N GLY A 282 -23.37 -5.31 -9.43
CA GLY A 282 -24.06 -5.09 -10.70
C GLY A 282 -24.14 -6.32 -11.56
N MET A 283 -24.79 -6.16 -12.71
CA MET A 283 -24.88 -7.21 -13.71
C MET A 283 -23.71 -7.11 -14.69
N TYR A 284 -23.02 -8.22 -14.91
CA TYR A 284 -21.89 -8.30 -15.82
C TYR A 284 -22.14 -9.30 -16.94
N ARG A 285 -21.59 -8.99 -18.11
CA ARG A 285 -21.48 -9.88 -19.27
C ARG A 285 -20.01 -10.22 -19.46
N LEU A 286 -19.67 -11.48 -19.26
CA LEU A 286 -18.36 -12.04 -19.51
C LEU A 286 -18.34 -12.69 -20.90
N GLU A 287 -17.35 -12.35 -21.70
CA GLU A 287 -17.10 -12.90 -23.03
C GLU A 287 -15.68 -13.46 -23.07
N VAL A 288 -15.55 -14.72 -23.48
CA VAL A 288 -14.26 -15.37 -23.70
C VAL A 288 -14.08 -15.57 -25.19
N ASP A 289 -13.03 -14.97 -25.74
CA ASP A 289 -12.62 -15.15 -27.12
C ASP A 289 -11.25 -15.84 -27.17
N ALA A 290 -11.20 -16.98 -27.83
CA ALA A 290 -9.99 -17.78 -27.97
C ALA A 290 -9.83 -18.17 -29.44
N ARG A 291 -8.60 -18.11 -29.96
CA ARG A 291 -8.32 -18.43 -31.37
C ARG A 291 -8.74 -19.88 -31.68
N GLY A 292 -9.56 -20.06 -32.72
CA GLY A 292 -10.06 -21.38 -33.14
C GLY A 292 -11.34 -21.84 -32.42
N PHE A 293 -11.83 -21.05 -31.46
CA PHE A 293 -13.05 -21.36 -30.71
C PHE A 293 -14.18 -20.37 -31.01
N ALA A 294 -15.42 -20.82 -30.86
CA ALA A 294 -16.58 -19.97 -30.78
C ALA A 294 -16.53 -19.14 -29.47
N PRO A 295 -16.97 -17.87 -29.51
CA PRO A 295 -16.88 -17.00 -28.35
C PRO A 295 -17.91 -17.45 -27.31
N ALA A 296 -17.46 -17.69 -26.09
CA ALA A 296 -18.36 -18.07 -24.99
C ALA A 296 -18.84 -16.82 -24.24
N ILE A 297 -20.15 -16.68 -24.09
CA ILE A 297 -20.75 -15.53 -23.39
C ILE A 297 -21.51 -16.03 -22.16
N ARG A 298 -21.28 -15.38 -21.01
CA ARG A 298 -21.95 -15.64 -19.73
C ARG A 298 -22.43 -14.34 -19.10
N ARG A 299 -23.58 -14.38 -18.44
CA ARG A 299 -24.07 -13.28 -17.61
C ARG A 299 -23.94 -13.69 -16.16
N LEU A 300 -23.39 -12.80 -15.35
CA LEU A 300 -23.18 -13.03 -13.93
C LEU A 300 -23.63 -11.81 -13.14
N LYS A 301 -24.23 -12.06 -11.97
CA LYS A 301 -24.55 -11.02 -11.00
C LYS A 301 -23.42 -11.01 -9.97
N VAL A 302 -22.81 -9.86 -9.76
CA VAL A 302 -21.87 -9.67 -8.66
C VAL A 302 -22.67 -8.99 -7.55
N ASP A 303 -23.06 -9.76 -6.52
CA ASP A 303 -23.67 -9.25 -5.30
C ASP A 303 -23.08 -9.90 -4.05
N GLY A 304 -22.58 -9.07 -3.12
CA GLY A 304 -22.28 -9.48 -1.74
C GLY A 304 -21.21 -10.56 -1.50
N GLN A 305 -20.73 -11.31 -2.52
CA GLN A 305 -19.67 -12.31 -2.41
C GLN A 305 -18.33 -11.73 -2.87
N HIS A 306 -17.31 -11.88 -2.02
CA HIS A 306 -15.96 -11.37 -2.24
C HIS A 306 -15.23 -12.01 -3.43
N GLN A 307 -15.63 -13.21 -3.84
CA GLN A 307 -14.98 -13.95 -4.92
C GLN A 307 -15.97 -14.89 -5.61
N LEU A 308 -16.26 -14.62 -6.89
CA LEU A 308 -17.07 -15.50 -7.72
C LEU A 308 -16.14 -16.35 -8.58
N ARG A 309 -16.20 -17.68 -8.43
CA ARG A 309 -15.47 -18.61 -9.30
C ARG A 309 -16.38 -19.12 -10.43
N LEU A 310 -15.97 -18.93 -11.68
CA LEU A 310 -16.72 -19.34 -12.87
C LEU A 310 -15.78 -19.98 -13.90
N ASP A 311 -15.85 -21.31 -14.00
CA ASP A 311 -15.14 -22.05 -15.03
C ASP A 311 -15.96 -22.07 -16.33
N ILE A 312 -15.30 -21.90 -17.48
CA ILE A 312 -15.95 -21.64 -18.77
C ILE A 312 -15.46 -22.65 -19.80
N THR A 313 -16.39 -23.31 -20.49
CA THR A 313 -16.09 -24.19 -21.62
C THR A 313 -16.34 -23.47 -22.95
N VAL A 314 -15.38 -23.51 -23.88
CA VAL A 314 -15.49 -22.97 -25.24
C VAL A 314 -15.62 -24.08 -26.28
N ASP A 315 -16.48 -23.88 -27.27
CA ASP A 315 -16.73 -24.82 -28.37
C ASP A 315 -15.88 -24.45 -29.60
N LEU A 316 -15.65 -25.37 -30.54
CA LEU A 316 -14.91 -25.10 -31.79
C LEU A 316 -15.68 -24.13 -32.71
N GLY A 317 -14.97 -23.23 -33.41
CA GLY A 317 -15.56 -22.25 -34.33
C GLY A 317 -15.62 -22.73 -35.80
N ASP A 318 -16.72 -22.43 -36.50
CA ASP A 318 -16.91 -22.76 -37.93
C ASP A 318 -16.03 -21.92 -38.89
N VAL A 319 -15.40 -22.56 -39.88
CA VAL A 319 -14.68 -21.91 -41.01
C VAL A 319 -15.66 -21.64 -42.17
N GLN A 320 -15.58 -20.47 -42.85
CA GLN A 320 -16.46 -20.11 -44.00
C GLN A 320 -15.67 -19.87 -45.30
N GLU A 321 -16.18 -20.33 -46.46
CA GLU A 321 -15.60 -20.14 -47.81
C GLU A 321 -16.67 -19.59 -48.81
N THR A 322 -16.30 -18.64 -49.70
CA THR A 322 -17.22 -17.96 -50.64
C THR A 322 -16.70 -17.98 -52.08
N VAL A 323 -17.56 -18.32 -53.05
CA VAL A 323 -17.27 -18.44 -54.49
C VAL A 323 -18.30 -17.63 -55.29
N VAL A 324 -17.86 -16.89 -56.31
CA VAL A 324 -18.71 -16.02 -57.15
C VAL A 324 -18.80 -16.56 -58.58
N VAL A 325 -20.01 -16.58 -59.15
CA VAL A 325 -20.38 -17.13 -60.46
C VAL A 325 -21.09 -16.04 -61.24
N ARG A 326 -20.61 -15.71 -62.44
CA ARG A 326 -21.15 -14.62 -63.26
C ARG A 326 -21.78 -15.13 -64.54
N GLY A 327 -22.93 -14.57 -64.94
CA GLY A 327 -23.57 -14.80 -66.24
C GLY A 327 -24.14 -13.50 -66.82
N LYS A 328 -24.20 -13.34 -68.15
CA LYS A 328 -24.76 -12.13 -68.80
C LYS A 328 -26.30 -12.13 -68.80
N GLY A 329 -26.99 -11.15 -68.22
CA GLY A 329 -28.45 -11.03 -68.27
C GLY A 329 -28.99 -9.84 -67.47
N THR A 330 -30.25 -9.46 -67.71
CA THR A 330 -30.88 -8.32 -67.01
C THR A 330 -31.39 -8.76 -65.62
N PRO A 331 -30.90 -8.17 -64.51
CA PRO A 331 -31.27 -8.61 -63.17
C PRO A 331 -32.72 -8.27 -62.82
N ALA A 332 -33.46 -9.21 -62.22
CA ALA A 332 -34.70 -8.91 -61.50
C ALA A 332 -34.37 -8.36 -60.09
N LYS A 333 -35.15 -7.38 -59.62
CA LYS A 333 -34.91 -6.66 -58.35
C LYS A 333 -35.04 -7.61 -57.15
N ALA A 334 -33.90 -8.05 -56.58
CA ALA A 334 -33.82 -8.98 -55.45
C ALA A 334 -33.49 -8.26 -54.12
N PRO A 335 -33.96 -8.80 -52.96
CA PRO A 335 -33.77 -8.19 -51.65
C PRO A 335 -32.34 -8.40 -51.11
N VAL A 336 -31.72 -7.31 -50.65
CA VAL A 336 -30.40 -7.29 -50.02
C VAL A 336 -30.48 -7.86 -48.61
N ARG A 337 -29.73 -8.92 -48.30
CA ARG A 337 -29.52 -9.38 -46.92
C ARG A 337 -28.12 -8.93 -46.43
N PRO A 338 -27.99 -8.46 -45.18
CA PRO A 338 -26.75 -7.89 -44.67
C PRO A 338 -25.65 -8.93 -44.46
N ARG A 339 -24.46 -8.61 -44.98
CA ARG A 339 -23.18 -9.31 -44.77
C ARG A 339 -22.70 -9.18 -43.32
N ARG A 340 -22.23 -10.27 -42.70
CA ARG A 340 -21.37 -10.21 -41.50
C ARG A 340 -20.04 -10.91 -41.81
N VAL A 341 -18.95 -10.19 -41.56
CA VAL A 341 -17.56 -10.66 -41.68
C VAL A 341 -17.12 -11.17 -40.32
N ARG A 342 -16.43 -12.33 -40.27
CA ARG A 342 -15.67 -12.77 -39.11
C ARG A 342 -14.31 -13.32 -39.55
N VAL A 343 -13.27 -12.73 -38.99
CA VAL A 343 -11.85 -13.15 -38.99
C VAL A 343 -11.63 -13.85 -37.64
N GLY A 344 -10.84 -14.89 -37.42
CA GLY A 344 -9.98 -15.77 -38.19
C GLY A 344 -9.37 -16.74 -37.15
N GLY A 345 -9.30 -18.03 -37.43
CA GLY A 345 -8.78 -19.06 -36.51
C GLY A 345 -7.62 -19.82 -37.14
N ASN A 346 -6.68 -20.30 -36.31
CA ASN A 346 -5.63 -21.23 -36.73
C ASN A 346 -6.13 -22.67 -36.60
N VAL A 347 -6.97 -23.06 -37.56
CA VAL A 347 -7.08 -24.43 -38.05
C VAL A 347 -6.48 -24.37 -39.45
N THR A 348 -5.68 -25.35 -39.89
CA THR A 348 -5.36 -25.43 -41.33
C THR A 348 -6.65 -25.85 -42.02
N PRO A 349 -7.41 -24.90 -42.60
CA PRO A 349 -8.73 -25.22 -43.12
C PRO A 349 -8.55 -26.15 -44.31
N ALA A 350 -9.55 -26.98 -44.59
CA ALA A 350 -9.52 -27.83 -45.77
C ALA A 350 -9.25 -26.96 -47.00
N LYS A 351 -8.13 -27.19 -47.69
CA LYS A 351 -7.67 -26.31 -48.75
C LYS A 351 -8.23 -26.78 -50.07
N LEU A 352 -8.98 -25.93 -50.79
CA LEU A 352 -9.51 -26.29 -52.11
C LEU A 352 -8.36 -26.58 -53.09
N ILE A 353 -8.28 -27.81 -53.58
CA ILE A 353 -7.29 -28.28 -54.57
C ILE A 353 -7.85 -28.10 -55.98
N HIS A 354 -9.12 -28.43 -56.18
CA HIS A 354 -9.76 -28.36 -57.49
C HIS A 354 -11.19 -27.83 -57.39
N GLN A 355 -11.51 -26.89 -58.28
CA GLN A 355 -12.78 -26.18 -58.29
C GLN A 355 -13.43 -26.26 -59.67
N THR A 356 -14.61 -26.85 -59.73
CA THR A 356 -15.48 -26.82 -60.91
C THR A 356 -16.45 -25.65 -60.79
N HIS A 357 -16.46 -24.74 -61.77
CA HIS A 357 -17.39 -23.62 -61.75
C HIS A 357 -18.81 -24.11 -62.07
N PRO A 358 -19.82 -23.72 -61.28
CA PRO A 358 -21.20 -24.08 -61.58
C PRO A 358 -21.70 -23.35 -62.82
N GLU A 359 -22.45 -24.08 -63.64
CA GLU A 359 -23.12 -23.53 -64.81
C GLU A 359 -24.39 -22.77 -64.38
N TYR A 360 -24.63 -21.60 -64.96
CA TYR A 360 -25.82 -20.81 -64.68
C TYR A 360 -27.02 -21.37 -65.45
N PRO A 361 -28.07 -21.91 -64.81
CA PRO A 361 -29.24 -22.45 -65.49
C PRO A 361 -29.90 -21.41 -66.40
N GLY A 362 -30.19 -21.79 -67.65
CA GLY A 362 -30.79 -20.87 -68.64
C GLY A 362 -32.20 -20.35 -68.26
N SER A 363 -32.98 -21.15 -67.53
CA SER A 363 -34.28 -20.79 -66.95
C SER A 363 -34.16 -19.77 -65.83
N ALA A 364 -33.25 -19.97 -64.87
CA ALA A 364 -32.97 -18.96 -63.82
C ALA A 364 -32.44 -17.65 -64.43
N LYS A 365 -31.58 -17.75 -65.45
CA LYS A 365 -31.00 -16.62 -66.18
C LYS A 365 -32.05 -15.79 -66.93
N SER A 366 -32.97 -16.44 -67.64
CA SER A 366 -34.06 -15.76 -68.37
C SER A 366 -35.11 -15.13 -67.45
N ARG A 367 -35.31 -15.68 -66.24
CA ARG A 367 -36.15 -15.08 -65.19
C ARG A 367 -35.46 -13.96 -64.39
N GLY A 368 -34.18 -13.68 -64.65
CA GLY A 368 -33.42 -12.65 -63.94
C GLY A 368 -33.09 -13.00 -62.49
N VAL A 369 -33.11 -14.29 -62.13
CA VAL A 369 -32.98 -14.78 -60.74
C VAL A 369 -31.52 -14.90 -60.36
N GLN A 370 -31.08 -14.12 -59.37
CA GLN A 370 -29.70 -14.07 -58.87
C GLN A 370 -29.67 -14.14 -57.33
N GLY A 371 -28.51 -14.48 -56.74
CA GLY A 371 -28.32 -14.48 -55.30
C GLY A 371 -27.41 -15.59 -54.78
N ASP A 372 -27.31 -15.68 -53.45
CA ASP A 372 -26.44 -16.61 -52.75
C ASP A 372 -27.10 -17.98 -52.53
N VAL A 373 -26.44 -19.03 -53.00
CA VAL A 373 -26.73 -20.41 -52.63
C VAL A 373 -25.74 -20.81 -51.54
N VAL A 374 -26.27 -21.11 -50.35
CA VAL A 374 -25.49 -21.57 -49.19
C VAL A 374 -25.69 -23.07 -49.04
N LEU A 375 -24.60 -23.82 -49.12
CA LEU A 375 -24.58 -25.27 -48.94
C LEU A 375 -23.85 -25.62 -47.65
N ARG A 376 -24.41 -26.52 -46.85
CA ARG A 376 -23.68 -27.24 -45.79
C ARG A 376 -23.16 -28.53 -46.40
N ALA A 377 -21.86 -28.73 -46.36
CA ALA A 377 -21.18 -29.87 -46.96
C ALA A 377 -20.24 -30.53 -45.95
N VAL A 378 -20.05 -31.84 -46.06
CA VAL A 378 -19.04 -32.58 -45.29
C VAL A 378 -17.88 -32.92 -46.23
N ILE A 379 -16.66 -32.53 -45.86
CA ILE A 379 -15.44 -32.93 -46.55
C ILE A 379 -14.95 -34.23 -45.92
N SER A 380 -14.82 -35.28 -46.73
CA SER A 380 -14.41 -36.61 -46.32
C SER A 380 -12.89 -36.70 -46.08
N LEU A 381 -12.44 -37.80 -45.48
CA LEU A 381 -11.02 -38.08 -45.18
C LEU A 381 -10.10 -38.09 -46.41
N ASP A 382 -10.65 -38.33 -47.60
CA ASP A 382 -9.95 -38.36 -48.89
C ASP A 382 -10.02 -37.03 -49.65
N GLY A 383 -10.64 -36.00 -49.05
CA GLY A 383 -10.78 -34.68 -49.67
C GLY A 383 -11.94 -34.56 -50.65
N SER A 384 -12.77 -35.60 -50.79
CA SER A 384 -14.00 -35.52 -51.57
C SER A 384 -15.11 -34.80 -50.80
N VAL A 385 -16.03 -34.15 -51.53
CA VAL A 385 -17.23 -33.55 -50.92
C VAL A 385 -18.30 -34.63 -50.80
N GLY A 386 -18.63 -35.00 -49.57
CA GLY A 386 -19.62 -36.01 -49.19
C GLY A 386 -21.05 -35.47 -49.16
N SER A 387 -21.76 -35.69 -48.03
CA SER A 387 -23.15 -35.25 -47.89
C SER A 387 -23.27 -33.73 -47.99
N MET A 388 -24.18 -33.25 -48.83
CA MET A 388 -24.49 -31.84 -49.03
C MET A 388 -25.98 -31.58 -48.84
N SER A 389 -26.31 -30.50 -48.14
CA SER A 389 -27.69 -30.02 -48.00
C SER A 389 -27.75 -28.51 -48.24
N PRO A 390 -28.71 -28.01 -49.03
CA PRO A 390 -28.90 -26.57 -49.20
C PRO A 390 -29.43 -25.96 -47.89
N ALA A 391 -28.66 -25.01 -47.34
CA ALA A 391 -29.03 -24.24 -46.15
C ALA A 391 -29.78 -22.94 -46.49
N GLY A 392 -29.67 -22.48 -47.75
CA GLY A 392 -30.45 -21.37 -48.29
C GLY A 392 -30.19 -21.19 -49.78
N SER A 393 -31.22 -20.92 -50.57
CA SER A 393 -31.09 -20.59 -52.00
C SER A 393 -32.22 -19.66 -52.43
N PRO A 394 -31.98 -18.68 -53.31
CA PRO A 394 -33.03 -17.87 -53.93
C PRO A 394 -33.89 -18.69 -54.91
N ASP A 395 -33.39 -19.80 -55.45
CA ASP A 395 -34.08 -20.62 -56.44
C ASP A 395 -33.61 -22.09 -56.42
N PRO A 396 -34.51 -23.09 -56.54
CA PRO A 396 -34.13 -24.50 -56.52
C PRO A 396 -33.19 -24.94 -57.66
N GLU A 397 -33.26 -24.32 -58.83
CA GLU A 397 -32.40 -24.63 -59.98
C GLU A 397 -30.97 -24.12 -59.75
N LEU A 398 -30.82 -22.94 -59.13
CA LEU A 398 -29.51 -22.43 -58.69
C LEU A 398 -28.91 -23.32 -57.60
N ALA A 399 -29.74 -23.83 -56.68
CA ALA A 399 -29.30 -24.79 -55.67
C ALA A 399 -28.77 -26.08 -56.31
N GLN A 400 -29.48 -26.62 -57.30
CA GLN A 400 -29.07 -27.84 -57.99
C GLN A 400 -27.78 -27.63 -58.81
N ALA A 401 -27.64 -26.48 -59.49
CA ALA A 401 -26.43 -26.14 -60.22
C ALA A 401 -25.20 -26.02 -59.30
N ALA A 402 -25.36 -25.38 -58.13
CA ALA A 402 -24.32 -25.31 -57.12
C ALA A 402 -23.94 -26.70 -56.58
N ILE A 403 -24.93 -27.54 -56.25
CA ILE A 403 -24.69 -28.91 -55.77
C ILE A 403 -23.92 -29.74 -56.81
N ASN A 404 -24.32 -29.69 -58.08
CA ASN A 404 -23.67 -30.46 -59.15
C ASN A 404 -22.19 -30.09 -59.31
N ALA A 405 -21.86 -28.80 -59.20
CA ALA A 405 -20.50 -28.32 -59.32
C ALA A 405 -19.66 -28.62 -58.07
N VAL A 406 -20.19 -28.30 -56.89
CA VAL A 406 -19.47 -28.48 -55.61
C VAL A 406 -19.18 -29.96 -55.33
N ARG A 407 -20.01 -30.89 -55.80
CA ARG A 407 -19.75 -32.34 -55.72
C ARG A 407 -18.44 -32.77 -56.41
N GLN A 408 -18.02 -32.03 -57.43
CA GLN A 408 -16.81 -32.32 -58.21
C GLN A 408 -15.57 -31.65 -57.61
N TRP A 409 -15.73 -30.84 -56.56
CA TRP A 409 -14.60 -30.18 -55.92
C TRP A 409 -13.74 -31.19 -55.16
N ARG A 410 -12.46 -30.84 -55.00
CA ARG A 410 -11.50 -31.61 -54.21
C ARG A 410 -10.80 -30.70 -53.24
N TYR A 411 -10.68 -31.18 -52.02
CA TYR A 411 -10.07 -30.48 -50.90
C TYR A 411 -8.87 -31.27 -50.39
N GLU A 412 -7.89 -30.58 -49.82
CA GLU A 412 -6.94 -31.15 -48.89
C GLU A 412 -7.69 -31.35 -47.57
N PRO A 413 -7.76 -32.57 -47.00
CA PRO A 413 -8.50 -32.82 -45.76
C PRO A 413 -8.00 -31.94 -44.61
N ALA A 414 -8.91 -31.54 -43.72
CA ALA A 414 -8.49 -30.91 -42.47
C ALA A 414 -7.75 -31.95 -41.62
N LEU A 415 -6.63 -31.54 -41.03
CA LEU A 415 -5.83 -32.39 -40.15
C LEU A 415 -6.06 -32.01 -38.69
N LEU A 416 -6.35 -33.01 -37.86
CA LEU A 416 -6.34 -32.90 -36.41
C LEU A 416 -5.22 -33.82 -35.88
N ASN A 417 -4.22 -33.24 -35.22
CA ASN A 417 -3.04 -33.97 -34.71
C ASN A 417 -2.32 -34.82 -35.79
N GLY A 418 -2.29 -34.33 -37.04
CA GLY A 418 -1.66 -35.01 -38.17
C GLY A 418 -2.50 -36.13 -38.80
N GLN A 419 -3.71 -36.40 -38.31
CA GLN A 419 -4.64 -37.34 -38.92
C GLN A 419 -5.78 -36.60 -39.66
N PRO A 420 -6.18 -37.06 -40.87
CA PRO A 420 -7.33 -36.51 -41.57
C PRO A 420 -8.62 -36.69 -40.75
N ILE A 421 -9.48 -35.66 -40.73
CA ILE A 421 -10.80 -35.72 -40.11
C ILE A 421 -11.89 -35.27 -41.07
N GLU A 422 -13.09 -35.82 -40.91
CA GLU A 422 -14.27 -35.31 -41.61
C GLU A 422 -14.65 -33.94 -41.06
N THR A 423 -14.87 -32.98 -41.94
CA THR A 423 -15.15 -31.60 -41.53
C THR A 423 -16.41 -31.09 -42.20
N ALA A 424 -17.38 -30.65 -41.38
CA ALA A 424 -18.53 -29.91 -41.88
C ALA A 424 -18.09 -28.47 -42.21
N THR A 425 -18.41 -28.03 -43.43
CA THR A 425 -18.11 -26.68 -43.91
C THR A 425 -19.34 -26.02 -44.52
N THR A 426 -19.34 -24.70 -44.54
CA THR A 426 -20.36 -23.90 -45.24
C THR A 426 -19.76 -23.29 -46.50
N ILE A 427 -20.30 -23.67 -47.65
CA ILE A 427 -19.88 -23.20 -48.98
C ILE A 427 -20.94 -22.24 -49.51
N THR A 428 -20.54 -21.01 -49.84
CA THR A 428 -21.44 -20.04 -50.46
C THR A 428 -21.10 -19.87 -51.94
N VAL A 429 -22.07 -20.13 -52.82
CA VAL A 429 -21.99 -19.94 -54.27
C VAL A 429 -22.89 -18.78 -54.66
N ASN A 430 -22.29 -17.69 -55.13
CA ASN A 430 -23.00 -16.46 -55.46
C ASN A 430 -23.25 -16.38 -56.96
N PHE A 431 -24.50 -16.45 -57.41
CA PHE A 431 -24.88 -16.27 -58.81
C PHE A 431 -25.21 -14.80 -59.09
N GLN A 432 -24.48 -14.17 -60.01
CA GLN A 432 -24.69 -12.77 -60.41
C GLN A 432 -24.99 -12.65 -61.91
N LEU A 433 -25.92 -11.77 -62.25
CA LEU A 433 -26.17 -11.35 -63.62
C LEU A 433 -25.41 -10.06 -63.93
N GLU A 434 -24.57 -10.09 -64.95
CA GLU A 434 -23.92 -8.90 -65.51
C GLU A 434 -24.83 -8.27 -66.57
N PRO A 435 -25.10 -6.95 -66.50
CA PRO A 435 -26.01 -6.26 -67.40
C PRO A 435 -25.58 -6.26 -68.88
#